data_AF-A0A7K0V5T5-F1
#
_entry.id   AF-A0A7K0V5T5-F1
#
_cell.length_a   1.000
_cell.length_b   1.000
_cell.length_c   1.000
_cell.angle_alpha   90.00
_cell.angle_beta   90.00
_cell.angle_gamma   90.00
#
_symmetry.space_group_name_H-M   'P 1'
#
loop_
_entity.id
_entity.type
_entity.pdbx_description
1 polymer ?
#
loop_
_entity_poly.entity_id
_entity_poly.type
_entity_poly.pdbx_seq_one_letter_code
_entity_poly.pdbx_strand_id
1 'polypeptide(L)'
;NPADQFKPYGVTIGHLFEWSRLILQLQLQKQPHDPSLEWVVESAKGLYQTGKTHGWNVDGAPGFVYTIDWQRGPVVRSRMQWVAAEAVMAAYTLWKITGESEYLKDYDMWWAYIDEHVLDQQLGSWHHELDTNNQPSESMWPGKPDIYHSFNACIMPLLPLKSSFIASALSMRGK
;
A
#
# COMPACT_ATOMS: atom_id res chain seq x y z
N ASN A 1 -4.47 8.19 -22.94
CA ASN A 1 -3.92 6.82 -22.82
C ASN A 1 -4.37 6.28 -21.45
N PRO A 2 -4.99 5.10 -21.31
CA PRO A 2 -5.35 4.54 -20.01
C PRO A 2 -4.17 4.42 -19.03
N ALA A 3 -2.96 4.19 -19.55
CA ALA A 3 -1.70 4.16 -18.81
C ALA A 3 -1.00 5.54 -18.79
N ASP A 4 -1.77 6.64 -18.75
CA ASP A 4 -1.17 7.96 -18.54
C ASP A 4 -0.38 7.97 -17.24
N GLN A 5 0.85 8.46 -17.30
CA GLN A 5 1.82 8.42 -16.22
C GLN A 5 1.33 9.13 -14.95
N PHE A 6 0.53 10.20 -15.11
CA PHE A 6 0.10 11.06 -14.02
C PHE A 6 -1.40 10.96 -13.73
N LYS A 7 -2.22 10.61 -14.72
CA LYS A 7 -3.69 10.55 -14.62
C LYS A 7 -4.23 9.28 -15.27
N PRO A 8 -3.87 8.09 -14.75
CA PRO A 8 -4.31 6.84 -15.33
C PRO A 8 -5.84 6.70 -15.23
N TYR A 9 -6.42 5.95 -16.16
CA TYR A 9 -7.87 5.75 -16.21
C TYR A 9 -8.36 4.86 -15.06
N GLY A 10 -9.53 5.21 -14.52
CA GLY A 10 -10.26 4.38 -13.56
C GLY A 10 -9.83 4.61 -12.11
N VAL A 11 -9.84 3.54 -11.31
CA VAL A 11 -9.43 3.55 -9.91
C VAL A 11 -8.02 2.98 -9.79
N THR A 12 -7.11 3.74 -9.18
CA THR A 12 -5.76 3.27 -8.87
C THR A 12 -5.76 2.49 -7.56
N ILE A 13 -5.35 1.23 -7.59
CA ILE A 13 -5.44 0.32 -6.45
C ILE A 13 -4.64 0.83 -5.25
N GLY A 14 -3.42 1.33 -5.48
CA GLY A 14 -2.57 1.85 -4.40
C GLY A 14 -3.21 2.99 -3.61
N HIS A 15 -3.99 3.86 -4.25
CA HIS A 15 -4.69 4.94 -3.56
C HIS A 15 -5.75 4.42 -2.57
N LEU A 16 -6.37 3.26 -2.83
CA LEU A 16 -7.34 2.68 -1.90
C LEU A 16 -6.63 2.25 -0.60
N PHE A 17 -5.45 1.63 -0.71
CA PHE A 17 -4.65 1.27 0.46
C PHE A 17 -4.10 2.49 1.19
N GLU A 18 -3.58 3.47 0.44
CA GLU A 18 -3.09 4.72 1.01
C GLU A 18 -4.19 5.44 1.79
N TRP A 19 -5.39 5.61 1.21
CA TRP A 19 -6.51 6.23 1.91
C TRP A 19 -6.99 5.41 3.09
N SER A 20 -7.02 4.08 3.01
CA SER A 20 -7.33 3.19 4.14
C SER A 20 -6.41 3.49 5.33
N ARG A 21 -5.11 3.64 5.10
CA ARG A 21 -4.14 4.02 6.13
C ARG A 21 -4.30 5.45 6.62
N LEU A 22 -4.44 6.42 5.72
CA LEU A 22 -4.44 7.85 6.07
C LEU A 22 -5.64 8.24 6.94
N ILE A 23 -6.84 7.70 6.67
CA ILE A 23 -8.02 8.03 7.48
C ILE A 23 -7.91 7.46 8.90
N LEU A 24 -7.30 6.28 9.05
CA LEU A 24 -6.99 5.72 10.36
C LEU A 24 -5.95 6.58 11.11
N GLN A 25 -4.91 7.05 10.41
CA GLN A 25 -3.93 7.97 11.00
C GLN A 25 -4.52 9.33 11.40
N LEU A 26 -5.53 9.82 10.67
CA LEU A 26 -6.29 11.01 11.05
C LEU A 26 -7.08 10.78 12.35
N GLN A 27 -7.70 9.61 12.52
CA GLN A 27 -8.39 9.25 13.77
C GLN A 27 -7.42 9.23 14.95
N LEU A 28 -6.17 8.80 14.76
CA LEU A 28 -5.12 8.85 15.79
C LEU A 28 -4.70 10.27 16.22
N GLN A 29 -5.05 11.32 15.46
CA GLN A 29 -4.90 12.72 15.90
C GLN A 29 -6.01 13.18 16.83
N LYS A 30 -7.18 12.54 16.74
CA LYS A 30 -8.35 12.84 17.55
C LYS A 30 -8.28 12.03 18.85
N GLN A 31 -9.09 12.38 19.85
CA GLN A 31 -9.04 11.68 21.13
C GLN A 31 -9.31 10.18 20.93
N PRO A 32 -8.61 9.29 21.67
CA PRO A 32 -8.95 7.87 21.69
C PRO A 32 -10.43 7.71 22.06
N HIS A 33 -11.19 6.98 21.25
CA HIS A 33 -12.61 6.69 21.45
C HIS A 33 -13.60 7.85 21.24
N ASP A 34 -13.43 8.62 20.17
CA ASP A 34 -14.51 9.49 19.66
C ASP A 34 -15.56 8.64 18.90
N PRO A 35 -16.79 8.45 19.42
CA PRO A 35 -17.82 7.63 18.78
C PRO A 35 -18.25 8.19 17.42
N SER A 36 -18.04 9.48 17.15
CA SER A 36 -18.32 10.09 15.85
C SER A 36 -17.39 9.60 14.74
N LEU A 37 -16.33 8.84 15.08
CA LEU A 37 -15.34 8.31 14.15
C LEU A 37 -15.46 6.80 13.91
N GLU A 38 -16.53 6.14 14.37
CA GLU A 38 -16.76 4.71 14.09
C GLU A 38 -16.77 4.40 12.58
N TRP A 39 -17.33 5.31 11.77
CA TRP A 39 -17.35 5.18 10.30
C TRP A 39 -15.95 5.15 9.67
N VAL A 40 -14.93 5.66 10.35
CA VAL A 40 -13.56 5.73 9.81
C VAL A 40 -12.96 4.34 9.68
N VAL A 41 -13.10 3.51 10.72
CA VAL A 41 -12.58 2.13 10.70
C VAL A 41 -13.29 1.32 9.63
N GLU A 42 -14.62 1.40 9.57
CA GLU A 42 -15.41 0.69 8.55
C GLU A 42 -15.08 1.14 7.12
N SER A 43 -14.85 2.44 6.92
CA SER A 43 -14.42 2.97 5.62
C SER A 43 -13.03 2.49 5.24
N ALA A 44 -12.10 2.42 6.21
CA ALA A 44 -10.74 1.95 5.98
C ALA A 44 -10.73 0.48 5.58
N LYS A 45 -11.53 -0.35 6.27
CA LYS A 45 -11.76 -1.75 5.92
C LYS A 45 -12.36 -1.89 4.51
N GLY A 46 -13.35 -1.08 4.16
CA GLY A 46 -13.97 -1.10 2.84
C GLY A 46 -13.00 -0.75 1.70
N LEU A 47 -12.18 0.28 1.88
CA LEU A 47 -11.14 0.67 0.93
C LEU A 47 -10.09 -0.43 0.76
N TYR A 48 -9.59 -0.95 1.88
CA TYR A 48 -8.62 -2.05 1.91
C TYR A 48 -9.16 -3.29 1.21
N GLN A 49 -10.38 -3.73 1.56
CA GLN A 49 -11.00 -4.91 0.98
C GLN A 49 -11.23 -4.75 -0.52
N THR A 50 -11.59 -3.55 -0.97
CA THR A 50 -11.74 -3.25 -2.41
C THR A 50 -10.40 -3.36 -3.12
N GLY A 51 -9.35 -2.74 -2.58
CA GLY A 51 -7.98 -2.81 -3.12
C GLY A 51 -7.45 -4.25 -3.20
N LYS A 52 -7.69 -5.04 -2.15
CA LYS A 52 -7.31 -6.46 -2.10
C LYS A 52 -8.09 -7.29 -3.13
N THR A 53 -9.41 -7.22 -3.11
CA THR A 53 -10.29 -8.08 -3.93
C THR A 53 -10.10 -7.85 -5.43
N HIS A 54 -9.90 -6.59 -5.82
CA HIS A 54 -9.86 -6.21 -7.24
C HIS A 54 -8.45 -5.86 -7.73
N GLY A 55 -7.47 -5.79 -6.84
CA GLY A 55 -6.08 -5.47 -7.18
C GLY A 55 -5.14 -6.66 -7.13
N TRP A 56 -5.27 -7.53 -6.12
CA TRP A 56 -4.29 -8.58 -5.83
C TRP A 56 -4.54 -9.85 -6.65
N ASN A 57 -3.54 -10.28 -7.43
CA ASN A 57 -3.55 -11.56 -8.17
C ASN A 57 -4.85 -11.78 -8.98
N VAL A 58 -5.36 -10.72 -9.62
CA VAL A 58 -6.63 -10.75 -10.37
C VAL A 58 -6.49 -11.17 -11.82
N ASP A 59 -5.25 -11.34 -12.29
CA ASP A 59 -4.92 -11.75 -13.66
C ASP A 59 -4.08 -13.04 -13.72
N GLY A 60 -3.98 -13.78 -12.61
CA GLY A 60 -3.34 -15.10 -12.52
C GLY A 60 -1.86 -15.09 -12.12
N ALA A 61 -1.27 -13.92 -11.89
CA ALA A 61 0.08 -13.79 -11.34
C ALA A 61 0.07 -12.95 -10.04
N PRO A 62 0.91 -13.28 -9.03
CA PRO A 62 1.04 -12.47 -7.82
C PRO A 62 1.31 -10.98 -8.11
N GLY A 63 0.97 -10.12 -7.14
CA GLY A 63 1.13 -8.68 -7.26
C GLY A 63 -0.18 -7.93 -7.46
N PHE A 64 -0.10 -6.61 -7.32
CA PHE A 64 -1.23 -5.71 -7.52
C PHE A 64 -1.22 -5.11 -8.92
N VAL A 65 -2.33 -5.21 -9.64
CA VAL A 65 -2.52 -4.41 -10.86
C VAL A 65 -2.58 -2.92 -10.50
N TYR A 66 -2.16 -2.07 -11.44
CA TYR A 66 -2.09 -0.63 -11.21
C TYR A 66 -3.48 0.03 -11.15
N THR A 67 -4.34 -0.25 -12.13
CA THR A 67 -5.70 0.31 -12.17
C THR A 67 -6.79 -0.68 -12.55
N ILE A 68 -8.02 -0.35 -12.13
CA ILE A 68 -9.26 -1.03 -12.51
C ILE A 68 -10.26 -0.05 -13.12
N ASP A 69 -11.18 -0.53 -13.94
CA ASP A 69 -12.30 0.24 -14.47
C ASP A 69 -13.45 0.39 -13.44
N TRP A 70 -14.54 1.05 -13.85
CA TRP A 70 -15.72 1.26 -13.02
C TRP A 70 -16.54 -0.03 -12.77
N GLN A 71 -16.30 -1.07 -13.56
CA GLN A 71 -16.83 -2.43 -13.39
C GLN A 71 -15.88 -3.32 -12.57
N ARG A 72 -14.77 -2.75 -12.08
CA ARG A 72 -13.73 -3.40 -11.28
C ARG A 72 -12.92 -4.45 -12.04
N GLY A 73 -12.85 -4.34 -13.36
CA GLY A 73 -11.95 -5.12 -14.21
C GLY A 73 -10.54 -4.49 -14.31
N PRO A 74 -9.46 -5.28 -14.34
CA PRO A 74 -8.09 -4.75 -14.44
C PRO A 74 -7.82 -4.09 -15.79
N VAL A 75 -7.32 -2.85 -15.77
CA VAL A 75 -7.00 -2.05 -16.97
C VAL A 75 -5.49 -1.97 -17.19
N VAL A 76 -4.76 -1.31 -16.29
CA VAL A 76 -3.29 -1.29 -16.32
C VAL A 76 -2.77 -2.34 -15.36
N ARG A 77 -2.10 -3.36 -15.91
CA ARG A 77 -1.70 -4.56 -15.16
C ARG A 77 -0.25 -4.57 -14.70
N SER A 78 0.56 -3.55 -15.03
CA SER A 78 1.89 -3.42 -14.46
C SER A 78 1.82 -3.33 -12.94
N ARG A 79 2.83 -3.87 -12.25
CA ARG A 79 2.93 -3.84 -10.79
C ARG A 79 3.83 -2.68 -10.40
N MET A 80 3.26 -1.64 -9.81
CA MET A 80 4.02 -0.51 -9.30
C MET A 80 4.43 -0.76 -7.86
N GLN A 81 5.69 -0.55 -7.52
CA GLN A 81 6.24 -0.89 -6.20
C GLN A 81 5.52 -0.19 -5.05
N TRP A 82 5.14 1.08 -5.28
CA TRP A 82 4.45 1.88 -4.29
C TRP A 82 3.07 1.32 -3.93
N VAL A 83 2.40 0.60 -4.85
CA VAL A 83 1.11 -0.04 -4.56
C VAL A 83 1.29 -1.14 -3.53
N ALA A 84 2.35 -1.96 -3.68
CA ALA A 84 2.67 -3.00 -2.69
C ALA A 84 3.12 -2.40 -1.36
N ALA A 85 3.91 -1.31 -1.39
CA ALA A 85 4.33 -0.59 -0.20
C ALA A 85 3.14 -0.02 0.59
N GLU A 86 2.16 0.60 -0.08
CA GLU A 86 0.94 1.10 0.56
C GLU A 86 0.06 -0.04 1.08
N ALA A 87 -0.01 -1.17 0.37
CA ALA A 87 -0.77 -2.34 0.80
C ALA A 87 -0.25 -2.91 2.13
N VAL A 88 1.07 -3.17 2.25
CA VAL A 88 1.66 -3.65 3.52
C VAL A 88 1.46 -2.64 4.64
N MET A 89 1.58 -1.35 4.34
CA MET A 89 1.37 -0.29 5.33
C MET A 89 -0.08 -0.19 5.81
N ALA A 90 -1.05 -0.38 4.92
CA ALA A 90 -2.47 -0.42 5.27
C ALA A 90 -2.81 -1.67 6.09
N ALA A 91 -2.28 -2.84 5.70
CA ALA A 91 -2.45 -4.10 6.42
C ALA A 91 -1.91 -4.00 7.85
N TYR A 92 -0.68 -3.50 8.03
CA TYR A 92 -0.10 -3.26 9.34
C TYR A 92 -0.95 -2.30 10.19
N THR A 93 -1.39 -1.18 9.59
CA THR A 93 -2.17 -0.16 10.31
C THR A 93 -3.51 -0.73 10.79
N LEU A 94 -4.22 -1.47 9.95
CA LEU A 94 -5.48 -2.12 10.31
C LEU A 94 -5.27 -3.17 11.41
N TRP A 95 -4.27 -4.05 11.26
CA TRP A 95 -3.92 -5.01 12.30
C TRP A 95 -3.64 -4.34 13.65
N LYS A 96 -2.86 -3.25 13.66
CA LYS A 96 -2.54 -2.50 14.89
C LYS A 96 -3.76 -1.88 15.56
N ILE A 97 -4.76 -1.46 14.78
CA ILE A 97 -5.95 -0.78 15.28
C ILE A 97 -7.03 -1.78 15.71
N THR A 98 -7.22 -2.87 14.96
CA THR A 98 -8.34 -3.79 15.17
C THR A 98 -7.94 -5.10 15.84
N GLY A 99 -6.67 -5.50 15.75
CA GLY A 99 -6.18 -6.80 16.23
C GLY A 99 -6.59 -8.00 15.37
N GLU A 100 -7.24 -7.78 14.23
CA GLU A 100 -7.72 -8.86 13.35
C GLU A 100 -6.54 -9.53 12.61
N SER A 101 -6.38 -10.84 12.82
CA SER A 101 -5.22 -11.60 12.31
C SER A 101 -5.13 -11.69 10.79
N GLU A 102 -6.21 -11.46 10.06
CA GLU A 102 -6.22 -11.52 8.58
C GLU A 102 -5.32 -10.45 7.95
N TYR A 103 -5.28 -9.26 8.54
CA TYR A 103 -4.43 -8.17 8.06
C TYR A 103 -2.95 -8.50 8.27
N LEU A 104 -2.60 -9.20 9.35
CA LEU A 104 -1.22 -9.65 9.56
C LEU A 104 -0.82 -10.75 8.56
N LYS A 105 -1.74 -11.66 8.22
CA LYS A 105 -1.50 -12.67 7.17
C LYS A 105 -1.28 -12.03 5.80
N ASP A 106 -2.06 -11.02 5.46
CA ASP A 106 -1.88 -10.25 4.22
C ASP A 106 -0.55 -9.50 4.24
N TYR A 107 -0.19 -8.88 5.36
CA TYR A 107 1.10 -8.20 5.55
C TYR A 107 2.27 -9.14 5.27
N ASP A 108 2.27 -10.35 5.86
CA ASP A 108 3.31 -11.35 5.65
C ASP A 108 3.35 -11.84 4.19
N MET A 109 2.18 -12.10 3.60
CA MET A 109 2.07 -12.53 2.19
C MET A 109 2.60 -11.48 1.22
N TRP A 110 2.29 -10.20 1.43
CA TRP A 110 2.71 -9.14 0.54
C TRP A 110 4.18 -8.76 0.73
N TRP A 111 4.73 -8.89 1.95
CA TRP A 111 6.18 -8.80 2.15
C TRP A 111 6.94 -9.92 1.46
N ALA A 112 6.43 -11.15 1.49
CA ALA A 112 7.03 -12.26 0.73
C ALA A 112 7.07 -11.95 -0.78
N TYR A 113 5.98 -11.42 -1.33
CA TYR A 113 5.94 -10.96 -2.72
C TYR A 113 6.93 -9.82 -3.01
N ILE A 114 7.05 -8.85 -2.10
CA ILE A 114 8.01 -7.76 -2.22
C ILE A 114 9.44 -8.31 -2.25
N ASP A 115 9.77 -9.21 -1.33
CA ASP A 115 11.10 -9.82 -1.21
C ASP A 115 11.48 -10.62 -2.47
N GLU A 116 10.51 -11.39 -3.01
CA GLU A 116 10.72 -12.25 -4.16
C GLU A 116 10.81 -11.49 -5.49
N HIS A 117 9.97 -10.46 -5.70
CA HIS A 117 9.78 -9.86 -7.02
C HIS A 117 10.12 -8.37 -7.10
N VAL A 118 9.93 -7.62 -6.01
CA VAL A 118 10.00 -6.15 -6.04
C VAL A 118 11.39 -5.65 -5.62
N LEU A 119 12.06 -6.34 -4.70
CA LEU A 119 13.43 -6.01 -4.30
C LEU A 119 14.42 -6.28 -5.43
N ASP A 120 15.22 -5.27 -5.77
CA ASP A 120 16.37 -5.46 -6.64
C ASP A 120 17.58 -5.87 -5.79
N GLN A 121 17.83 -7.17 -5.71
CA GLN A 121 18.97 -7.70 -4.95
C GLN A 121 20.33 -7.43 -5.59
N GLN A 122 20.38 -7.03 -6.87
CA GLN A 122 21.63 -6.79 -7.59
C GLN A 122 22.10 -5.34 -7.46
N LEU A 123 21.19 -4.38 -7.65
CA LEU A 123 21.49 -2.94 -7.65
C LEU A 123 20.94 -2.21 -6.41
N GLY A 124 20.24 -2.91 -5.52
CA GLY A 124 19.61 -2.35 -4.33
C GLY A 124 18.35 -1.54 -4.64
N SER A 125 17.61 -1.15 -3.59
CA SER A 125 16.28 -0.53 -3.71
C SER A 125 15.24 -1.48 -4.33
N TRP A 126 14.08 -0.95 -4.70
CA TRP A 126 12.94 -1.67 -5.27
C TRP A 126 12.86 -1.36 -6.77
N HIS A 127 12.57 -2.36 -7.60
CA HIS A 127 12.17 -2.13 -8.99
C HIS A 127 10.92 -1.26 -9.01
N HIS A 128 10.91 -0.15 -9.77
CA HIS A 128 9.78 0.78 -9.71
C HIS A 128 8.50 0.19 -10.33
N GLU A 129 8.68 -0.53 -11.43
CA GLU A 129 7.62 -1.16 -12.21
C GLU A 129 8.03 -2.61 -12.54
N LEU A 130 7.08 -3.54 -12.43
CA LEU A 130 7.18 -4.88 -13.01
C LEU A 130 6.08 -5.07 -14.06
N ASP A 131 6.35 -5.94 -15.04
CA ASP A 131 5.36 -6.40 -16.01
C ASP A 131 4.35 -7.40 -15.40
N THR A 132 3.47 -7.96 -16.24
CA THR A 132 2.47 -8.94 -15.79
C THR A 132 3.04 -10.29 -15.37
N ASN A 133 4.31 -10.55 -15.64
CA ASN A 133 5.03 -11.76 -15.28
C ASN A 133 5.99 -11.52 -14.10
N ASN A 134 5.84 -10.39 -13.39
CA ASN A 134 6.71 -9.96 -12.30
C ASN A 134 8.19 -9.84 -12.72
N GLN A 135 8.46 -9.42 -13.96
CA GLN A 135 9.80 -9.06 -14.42
C GLN A 135 9.97 -7.54 -14.39
N PRO A 136 11.17 -7.03 -14.04
CA PRO A 136 11.45 -5.59 -14.09
C PRO A 136 11.08 -4.96 -15.44
N SER A 137 10.35 -3.86 -15.39
CA SER A 137 9.88 -3.11 -16.54
C SER A 137 10.20 -1.63 -16.35
N GLU A 138 10.34 -0.92 -17.46
CA GLU A 138 10.49 0.54 -17.51
C GLU A 138 9.51 1.16 -18.51
N SER A 139 8.42 0.46 -18.82
CA SER A 139 7.49 0.83 -19.88
C SER A 139 6.74 2.14 -19.61
N MET A 140 6.43 2.42 -18.34
CA MET A 140 5.78 3.65 -17.89
C MET A 140 6.77 4.56 -17.14
N TRP A 141 7.70 3.97 -16.38
CA TRP A 141 8.63 4.72 -15.53
C TRP A 141 10.06 4.16 -15.64
N PRO A 142 11.03 4.94 -16.14
CA PRO A 142 12.42 4.53 -16.18
C PRO A 142 13.09 4.63 -14.80
N GLY A 143 13.95 3.67 -14.48
CA GLY A 143 14.76 3.66 -13.26
C GLY A 143 13.97 3.50 -11.96
N LYS A 144 14.49 4.10 -10.89
CA LYS A 144 13.94 3.99 -9.52
C LYS A 144 13.70 5.39 -8.92
N PRO A 145 12.73 6.15 -9.43
CA PRO A 145 12.54 7.56 -9.07
C PRO A 145 11.97 7.77 -7.66
N ASP A 146 11.41 6.72 -7.04
CA ASP A 146 10.80 6.80 -5.71
C ASP A 146 11.50 5.87 -4.72
N ILE A 147 11.83 6.43 -3.56
CA ILE A 147 12.29 5.72 -2.36
C ILE A 147 11.35 5.97 -1.18
N TYR A 148 10.45 6.96 -1.26
CA TYR A 148 9.66 7.41 -0.13
C TYR A 148 8.69 6.31 0.35
N HIS A 149 7.99 5.65 -0.57
CA HIS A 149 7.02 4.62 -0.19
C HIS A 149 7.71 3.36 0.36
N SER A 150 8.75 2.88 -0.31
CA SER A 150 9.51 1.70 0.16
C SER A 150 10.22 1.97 1.50
N PHE A 151 10.80 3.16 1.68
CA PHE A 151 11.36 3.58 2.96
C PHE A 151 10.30 3.59 4.06
N ASN A 152 9.14 4.20 3.81
CA ASN A 152 8.07 4.26 4.79
C ASN A 152 7.55 2.86 5.15
N ALA A 153 7.40 1.97 4.16
CA ALA A 153 7.01 0.58 4.39
C ALA A 153 7.98 -0.16 5.32
N CYS A 154 9.30 0.05 5.16
CA CYS A 154 10.31 -0.56 6.01
C CYS A 154 10.39 0.05 7.41
N ILE A 155 10.22 1.37 7.54
CA ILE A 155 10.55 2.09 8.78
C ILE A 155 9.34 2.29 9.69
N MET A 156 8.17 2.63 9.13
CA MET A 156 7.00 2.96 9.95
C MET A 156 6.57 1.84 10.91
N PRO A 157 6.62 0.54 10.54
CA PRO A 157 6.29 -0.54 11.47
C PRO A 157 7.20 -0.60 12.71
N LEU A 158 8.42 -0.06 12.62
CA LEU A 158 9.40 -0.01 13.71
C LEU A 158 9.16 1.15 14.69
N LEU A 159 8.30 2.10 14.33
CA LEU A 159 7.99 3.26 15.15
C LEU A 159 6.62 3.07 15.84
N PRO A 160 6.37 3.74 16.98
CA PRO A 160 5.01 3.80 17.53
C PRO A 160 4.04 4.35 16.48
N LEU A 161 2.91 3.67 16.29
CA LEU A 161 1.89 4.14 15.35
C LEU A 161 1.31 5.46 15.88
N LYS A 162 1.57 6.55 15.17
CA LYS A 162 1.05 7.89 15.41
C LYS A 162 0.44 8.42 14.12
N SER A 163 -0.03 9.66 14.18
CA SER A 163 -0.69 10.32 13.05
C SER A 163 0.20 10.63 11.86
N SER A 164 1.52 10.67 12.03
CA SER A 164 2.48 10.89 10.95
C SER A 164 3.85 10.30 11.31
N PHE A 165 4.69 10.09 10.30
CA PHE A 165 6.08 9.66 10.48
C PHE A 165 6.84 10.57 11.47
N ILE A 166 6.71 11.90 11.33
CA ILE A 166 7.38 12.86 12.21
C ILE A 166 6.85 12.75 13.65
N ALA A 167 5.55 12.60 13.83
CA ALA A 167 4.97 12.40 15.17
C ALA A 167 5.49 11.09 15.81
N SER A 168 5.58 10.02 15.04
CA SER A 168 6.16 8.75 15.48
C SER A 168 7.63 8.92 15.88
N ALA A 169 8.45 9.54 15.04
CA ALA A 169 9.87 9.76 15.29
C ALA A 169 10.13 10.66 16.51
N LEU A 170 9.37 11.75 16.67
CA LEU A 170 9.46 12.62 17.84
C LEU A 170 9.11 11.89 19.13
N SER A 171 8.13 10.98 19.10
CA SER A 171 7.76 10.19 20.28
C SER A 171 8.86 9.23 20.76
N MET A 172 9.83 8.91 19.90
CA MET A 172 11.01 8.11 20.26
C MET A 172 12.16 8.96 20.80
N ARG A 173 12.21 10.27 20.54
CA ARG A 173 13.24 11.19 21.05
C ARG A 173 13.10 11.52 22.55
N GLY A 174 12.00 11.10 23.18
CA GLY A 174 11.63 11.44 24.57
C GLY A 174 11.59 10.26 25.53
N LYS A 175 12.58 9.36 25.46
CA LYS A 175 12.92 8.41 26.52
C LYS A 175 14.43 8.41 26.73
#